data_AF-A0A5C6RH63-F1
#
_entry.id   AF-A0A5C6RH63-F1
#
_cell.length_a   1.000
_cell.length_b   1.000
_cell.length_c   1.000
_cell.angle_alpha   90.00
_cell.angle_beta   90.00
_cell.angle_gamma   90.00
#
_symmetry.space_group_name_H-M   'P 1'
#
loop_
_entity.id
_entity.type
_entity.pdbx_description
1 polymer ?
#
loop_
_entity_poly.entity_id
_entity_poly.type
_entity_poly.pdbx_seq_one_letter_code
_entity_poly.pdbx_strand_id
1 'polypeptide(L)'
;MKTILDDCYSLSLAKAVYRNEGELRITLVELVKSETKENIEIGTGRIIKDVYAIEETQNSRTFLVEFEYAIFHQIIDESFIIIRKEEVKDTKGFIQKIENSNFEKYISENFGWYEDVCNSPLKCDRAGLHLCPKSMAHFSGSVPGRPPAHR
;
A
#
# COMPACT_ATOMS: atom_id res chain seq x y z
N MET A 1 -16.73 -6.69 9.18
CA MET A 1 -17.13 -5.27 9.14
C MET A 1 -17.24 -4.90 7.68
N LYS A 2 -18.37 -4.38 7.22
CA LYS A 2 -18.51 -3.91 5.84
C LYS A 2 -17.97 -2.48 5.76
N THR A 3 -17.17 -2.19 4.75
CA THR A 3 -16.48 -0.93 4.49
C THR A 3 -16.98 -0.32 3.19
N ILE A 4 -16.67 0.97 2.94
CA ILE A 4 -17.01 1.64 1.68
C ILE A 4 -16.35 0.99 0.45
N LEU A 5 -15.23 0.27 0.67
CA LEU A 5 -14.55 -0.50 -0.37
C LEU A 5 -15.36 -1.71 -0.83
N ASP A 6 -16.22 -2.24 0.05
CA ASP A 6 -17.07 -3.40 -0.26
C ASP A 6 -18.28 -3.03 -1.14
N ASP A 7 -18.51 -1.74 -1.39
CA ASP A 7 -19.55 -1.23 -2.29
C ASP A 7 -19.01 -0.93 -3.71
N CYS A 8 -17.72 -1.19 -3.96
CA CYS A 8 -17.10 -0.98 -5.27
C CYS A 8 -17.32 -2.20 -6.17
N TYR A 9 -17.42 -1.97 -7.48
CA TYR A 9 -17.43 -3.09 -8.44
C TYR A 9 -16.04 -3.74 -8.54
N SER A 10 -15.00 -2.92 -8.72
CA SER A 10 -13.60 -3.33 -8.64
C SER A 10 -12.70 -2.17 -8.21
N LEU A 11 -11.44 -2.46 -7.89
CA LEU A 11 -10.44 -1.50 -7.44
C LEU A 11 -9.13 -1.71 -8.20
N SER A 12 -8.51 -0.60 -8.59
CA SER A 12 -7.15 -0.56 -9.14
C SER A 12 -6.21 0.09 -8.14
N LEU A 13 -4.99 -0.45 -8.03
CA LEU A 13 -3.92 0.19 -7.27
C LEU A 13 -3.34 1.35 -8.08
N ALA A 14 -3.66 2.58 -7.68
CA ALA A 14 -3.12 3.77 -8.34
C ALA A 14 -1.74 4.15 -7.80
N LYS A 15 -1.52 4.02 -6.49
CA LYS A 15 -0.27 4.41 -5.85
C LYS A 15 -0.05 3.72 -4.51
N ALA A 16 1.20 3.41 -4.19
CA ALA A 16 1.64 3.02 -2.85
C ALA A 16 2.92 3.79 -2.51
N VAL A 17 2.95 4.48 -1.36
CA VAL A 17 4.11 5.27 -0.92
C VAL A 17 4.33 5.16 0.58
N TYR A 18 5.60 5.18 0.98
CA TYR A 18 5.96 5.42 2.37
C TYR A 18 5.79 6.90 2.72
N ARG A 19 5.29 7.15 3.93
CA ARG A 19 5.37 8.44 4.63
C ARG A 19 6.07 8.23 5.98
N ASN A 20 6.46 9.35 6.60
CA ASN A 20 6.90 9.51 7.99
C ASN A 20 7.22 8.19 8.72
N GLU A 21 8.50 7.89 8.92
CA GLU A 21 8.94 6.77 9.77
C GLU A 21 8.47 5.36 9.33
N GLY A 22 7.98 5.21 8.08
CA GLY A 22 7.68 3.91 7.47
C GLY A 22 6.19 3.57 7.34
N GLU A 23 5.29 4.52 7.63
CA GLU A 23 3.85 4.41 7.40
C GLU A 23 3.55 4.17 5.91
N LEU A 24 2.74 3.17 5.58
CA LEU A 24 2.30 2.94 4.21
C LEU A 24 1.02 3.71 3.93
N ARG A 25 1.00 4.37 2.76
CA ARG A 25 -0.19 4.99 2.20
C ARG A 25 -0.47 4.38 0.84
N ILE A 26 -1.67 3.83 0.69
CA ILE A 26 -2.17 3.23 -0.55
C ILE A 26 -3.31 4.10 -1.09
N THR A 27 -3.24 4.42 -2.37
CA THR A 27 -4.31 5.06 -3.11
C THR A 27 -4.91 4.04 -4.06
N LEU A 28 -6.21 3.79 -3.89
CA LEU A 28 -7.02 2.90 -4.72
C LEU A 28 -8.00 3.74 -5.53
N VAL A 29 -8.27 3.32 -6.75
CA VAL A 29 -9.28 3.95 -7.62
C VAL A 29 -10.33 2.92 -7.98
N GLU A 30 -11.59 3.32 -7.88
CA GLU A 30 -12.73 2.49 -8.28
C GLU A 30 -12.72 2.24 -9.78
N LEU A 31 -12.86 0.98 -10.16
CA LEU A 31 -13.17 0.59 -11.52
C LEU A 31 -14.66 0.26 -11.61
N VAL A 32 -15.33 0.88 -12.57
CA VAL A 32 -16.76 0.75 -12.81
C VAL A 32 -16.97 -0.14 -14.03
N LYS A 33 -17.98 -1.00 -13.96
CA LYS A 33 -18.42 -1.79 -15.10
C LYS A 33 -19.20 -0.88 -16.07
N SER A 34 -18.80 -0.87 -17.33
CA SER A 34 -19.52 -0.15 -18.39
C SER A 34 -20.96 -0.66 -18.51
N GLU A 35 -21.88 0.24 -18.86
CA GLU A 35 -23.28 -0.12 -19.16
C GLU A 35 -23.42 -0.67 -20.59
N THR A 36 -22.47 -0.37 -21.47
CA THR A 36 -22.49 -0.77 -22.87
C THR A 36 -21.67 -2.03 -23.09
N LYS A 37 -22.20 -2.93 -23.92
CA LYS A 37 -21.47 -4.11 -24.37
C LYS A 37 -20.57 -3.77 -25.55
N GLU A 38 -19.42 -4.40 -25.58
CA GLU A 38 -18.49 -4.36 -26.69
C GLU A 38 -17.98 -5.75 -27.05
N ASN A 39 -17.28 -5.85 -28.18
CA ASN A 39 -16.63 -7.06 -28.62
C ASN A 39 -15.11 -6.84 -28.51
N ILE A 40 -14.39 -7.77 -27.89
CA ILE A 40 -12.94 -7.71 -27.78
C ILE A 40 -12.33 -8.67 -28.80
N GLU A 41 -11.45 -8.16 -29.66
CA GLU A 41 -10.62 -8.98 -30.53
C GLU A 41 -9.34 -9.39 -29.80
N ILE A 42 -9.04 -10.69 -29.79
CA ILE A 42 -7.84 -11.27 -29.19
C ILE A 42 -6.97 -11.89 -30.29
N GLY A 43 -5.86 -11.23 -30.61
CA GLY A 43 -5.00 -11.66 -31.71
C GLY A 43 -5.71 -11.51 -33.06
N THR A 44 -5.32 -12.31 -34.06
CA THR A 44 -5.93 -12.25 -35.41
C THR A 44 -7.20 -13.09 -35.48
N GLY A 45 -8.36 -12.43 -35.49
CA GLY A 45 -9.64 -13.03 -35.89
C GLY A 45 -10.43 -13.77 -34.80
N ARG A 46 -9.98 -13.80 -33.53
CA ARG A 46 -10.80 -14.31 -32.42
C ARG A 46 -11.52 -13.15 -31.75
N ILE A 47 -12.84 -13.23 -31.68
CA ILE A 47 -13.67 -12.19 -31.06
C ILE A 47 -14.41 -12.78 -29.87
N ILE A 48 -14.21 -12.19 -28.70
CA ILE A 48 -15.09 -12.40 -27.55
C ILE A 48 -16.21 -11.38 -27.64
N LYS A 49 -17.45 -11.86 -27.71
CA LYS A 49 -18.63 -11.02 -27.87
C LYS A 49 -19.26 -10.64 -26.55
N ASP A 50 -20.00 -9.53 -26.57
CA ASP A 50 -20.92 -9.14 -25.49
C ASP A 50 -20.25 -8.98 -24.11
N VAL A 51 -19.04 -8.43 -24.10
CA VAL A 51 -18.30 -8.15 -22.86
C VAL A 51 -18.52 -6.72 -22.41
N TYR A 52 -18.30 -6.48 -21.12
CA TYR A 52 -18.41 -5.15 -20.53
C TYR A 52 -17.04 -4.71 -20.04
N ALA A 53 -16.59 -3.54 -20.50
CA ALA A 53 -15.36 -2.94 -20.01
C ALA A 53 -15.45 -2.70 -18.49
N ILE A 54 -14.30 -2.81 -17.82
CA ILE A 54 -14.12 -2.46 -16.41
C ILE A 54 -13.02 -1.41 -16.39
N GLU A 55 -13.37 -0.16 -16.12
CA GLU A 55 -12.47 0.98 -16.32
C GLU A 55 -12.69 2.09 -15.28
N GLU A 56 -11.72 2.99 -15.19
CA GLU A 56 -11.87 4.24 -14.44
C GLU A 56 -12.73 5.21 -15.24
N THR A 57 -13.67 5.87 -14.57
CA THR A 57 -14.55 6.87 -15.18
C THR A 57 -14.44 8.20 -14.43
N GLN A 58 -15.04 9.26 -14.97
CA GLN A 58 -15.11 10.55 -14.26
C GLN A 58 -15.86 10.48 -12.92
N ASN A 59 -16.68 9.44 -12.71
CA ASN A 59 -17.44 9.21 -11.50
C ASN A 59 -16.74 8.21 -10.55
N SER A 60 -15.58 7.68 -10.92
CA SER A 60 -14.83 6.74 -10.09
C SER A 60 -14.41 7.41 -8.78
N ARG A 61 -14.67 6.72 -7.67
CA ARG A 61 -14.21 7.17 -6.35
C ARG A 61 -12.73 6.85 -6.18
N THR A 62 -12.04 7.71 -5.43
CA THR A 62 -10.65 7.47 -4.99
C THR A 62 -10.64 7.23 -3.49
N PHE A 63 -9.95 6.18 -3.07
CA PHE A 63 -9.82 5.78 -1.69
C PHE A 63 -8.37 5.92 -1.22
N LEU A 64 -8.23 6.40 0.01
CA LEU A 64 -6.95 6.47 0.69
C LEU A 64 -6.95 5.48 1.85
N VAL A 65 -6.04 4.52 1.82
CA VAL A 65 -5.80 3.58 2.91
C VAL A 65 -4.48 3.95 3.56
N GLU A 66 -4.52 4.28 4.84
CA GLU A 66 -3.37 4.68 5.63
C GLU A 66 -3.15 3.68 6.76
N PHE A 67 -1.91 3.26 6.92
CA PHE A 67 -1.49 2.43 8.02
C PHE A 67 -0.83 3.32 9.06
N GLU A 68 -1.38 3.31 10.28
CA GLU A 68 -0.88 4.10 11.42
C GLU A 68 0.48 3.61 11.93
N TYR A 69 0.86 2.39 11.57
CA TYR A 69 2.12 1.77 11.96
C TYR A 69 2.99 1.54 10.72
N ALA A 70 4.30 1.52 10.91
CA ALA A 70 5.18 1.15 9.83
C ALA A 70 4.92 -0.30 9.42
N ILE A 71 4.75 -0.52 8.12
CA ILE A 71 4.51 -1.86 7.58
C ILE A 71 5.50 -2.19 6.49
N PHE A 72 6.09 -3.38 6.60
CA PHE A 72 6.83 -3.98 5.50
C PHE A 72 5.83 -4.51 4.48
N HIS A 73 5.99 -4.14 3.22
CA HIS A 73 5.09 -4.56 2.16
C HIS A 73 5.86 -4.96 0.90
N GLN A 74 5.22 -5.83 0.12
CA GLN A 74 5.61 -6.16 -1.24
C GLN A 74 4.36 -6.05 -2.11
N ILE A 75 4.47 -5.37 -3.24
CA ILE A 75 3.41 -5.36 -4.26
C ILE A 75 3.77 -6.45 -5.26
N ILE A 76 2.88 -7.41 -5.43
CA ILE A 76 3.03 -8.51 -6.36
C ILE A 76 1.84 -8.46 -7.33
N ASP A 77 2.14 -8.52 -8.62
CA ASP A 77 1.12 -8.64 -9.66
C ASP A 77 0.78 -10.13 -9.84
N GLU A 78 -0.17 -10.62 -9.04
CA GLU A 78 -0.66 -12.00 -9.11
C GLU A 78 -2.14 -12.02 -9.50
N SER A 79 -2.46 -12.82 -10.52
CA SER A 79 -3.84 -13.05 -10.96
C SER A 79 -4.56 -14.13 -10.16
N PHE A 80 -3.86 -14.86 -9.30
CA PHE A 80 -4.39 -15.95 -8.51
C PHE A 80 -3.52 -16.26 -7.29
N ILE A 81 -4.16 -16.64 -6.19
CA ILE A 81 -3.50 -17.08 -4.96
C ILE A 81 -3.91 -18.50 -4.61
N ILE A 82 -2.96 -19.34 -4.20
CA ILE A 82 -3.22 -20.67 -3.65
C ILE A 82 -3.16 -20.57 -2.13
N ILE A 83 -4.31 -20.74 -1.47
CA ILE A 83 -4.40 -20.77 -0.01
C ILE A 83 -4.04 -22.17 0.49
N ARG A 84 -3.07 -22.27 1.40
CA ARG A 84 -2.66 -23.53 2.02
C ARG A 84 -3.58 -23.91 3.18
N LYS A 85 -3.48 -25.16 3.64
CA LYS A 85 -4.37 -25.71 4.69
C LYS A 85 -4.20 -24.99 6.04
N GLU A 86 -2.99 -24.50 6.31
CA GLU A 86 -2.61 -23.78 7.53
C GLU A 86 -2.93 -22.28 7.49
N GLU A 87 -3.26 -21.74 6.31
CA GLU A 87 -3.55 -20.32 6.13
C GLU A 87 -5.03 -20.03 6.39
N VAL A 88 -5.32 -18.91 7.05
CA VAL A 88 -6.69 -18.50 7.35
C VAL A 88 -7.02 -17.28 6.50
N LYS A 89 -7.93 -17.46 5.54
CA LYS A 89 -8.40 -16.40 4.65
C LYS A 89 -9.69 -15.78 5.17
N ASP A 90 -9.69 -14.47 5.38
CA ASP A 90 -10.91 -13.69 5.56
C ASP A 90 -11.60 -13.48 4.20
N THR A 91 -12.87 -13.85 4.13
CA THR A 91 -13.72 -13.76 2.92
C THR A 91 -14.85 -12.75 3.10
N LYS A 92 -14.83 -11.96 4.18
CA LYS A 92 -15.93 -11.06 4.54
C LYS A 92 -15.98 -9.76 3.74
N GLY A 93 -14.98 -9.46 2.93
CA GLY A 93 -14.88 -8.21 2.18
C GLY A 93 -13.99 -8.28 0.94
N PHE A 94 -13.91 -7.14 0.27
CA PHE A 94 -13.15 -6.89 -0.95
C PHE A 94 -11.65 -6.93 -0.70
N ILE A 95 -11.20 -6.37 0.42
CA ILE A 95 -9.86 -6.60 0.96
C ILE A 95 -9.89 -7.87 1.78
N GLN A 96 -9.06 -8.83 1.39
CA GLN A 96 -8.96 -10.13 2.03
C GLN A 96 -7.70 -10.18 2.89
N LYS A 97 -7.87 -10.50 4.17
CA LYS A 97 -6.75 -10.79 5.07
C LYS A 97 -6.39 -12.26 4.96
N ILE A 98 -5.10 -12.59 4.90
CA ILE A 98 -4.59 -13.96 5.00
C ILE A 98 -3.67 -14.01 6.20
N GLU A 99 -4.03 -14.82 7.19
CA GLU A 99 -3.26 -15.04 8.41
C GLU A 99 -2.48 -16.36 8.31
N ASN A 100 -1.37 -16.45 9.05
CA ASN A 100 -0.45 -17.60 9.07
C ASN A 100 0.19 -17.91 7.73
N SER A 101 0.33 -16.90 6.86
CA SER A 101 0.93 -17.07 5.54
C SER A 101 2.42 -17.41 5.63
N ASN A 102 2.95 -18.10 4.62
CA ASN A 102 4.40 -18.35 4.57
C ASN A 102 5.20 -17.04 4.47
N PHE A 103 4.62 -16.00 3.88
CA PHE A 103 5.24 -14.68 3.86
C PHE A 103 5.31 -14.09 5.27
N GLU A 104 4.22 -14.13 6.04
CA GLU A 104 4.19 -13.71 7.44
C GLU A 104 5.23 -14.47 8.27
N LYS A 105 5.30 -15.80 8.13
CA LYS A 105 6.32 -16.64 8.79
C LYS A 105 7.73 -16.20 8.40
N TYR A 106 8.01 -16.10 7.11
CA TYR A 106 9.30 -15.64 6.60
C TYR A 106 9.68 -14.28 7.18
N ILE A 107 8.75 -13.32 7.21
CA ILE A 107 9.00 -12.00 7.78
C ILE A 107 9.33 -12.11 9.27
N SER A 108 8.52 -12.85 10.02
CA SER A 108 8.70 -13.02 11.47
C SER A 108 10.03 -13.71 11.82
N GLU A 109 10.44 -14.73 11.07
CA GLU A 109 11.67 -15.50 11.30
C GLU A 109 12.94 -14.72 10.94
N ASN A 110 12.88 -13.83 9.94
CA ASN A 110 14.07 -13.18 9.39
C ASN A 110 14.24 -11.72 9.84
N PHE A 111 13.14 -11.00 10.08
CA PHE A 111 13.18 -9.57 10.38
C PHE A 111 12.62 -9.23 11.78
N GLY A 112 11.88 -10.14 12.42
CA GLY A 112 11.19 -9.89 13.68
C GLY A 112 9.95 -8.99 13.50
N TRP A 113 9.25 -8.70 14.59
CA TRP A 113 8.13 -7.75 14.55
C TRP A 113 8.63 -6.31 14.62
N TYR A 114 7.86 -5.36 14.08
CA TYR A 114 8.20 -3.93 14.14
C TYR A 114 8.53 -3.46 15.56
N GLU A 115 7.79 -3.97 16.56
CA GLU A 115 8.00 -3.71 17.99
C GLU A 115 9.40 -4.14 18.48
N ASP A 116 9.97 -5.19 17.91
CA ASP A 116 11.31 -5.70 18.23
C ASP A 116 12.43 -4.90 17.54
N VAL A 117 12.13 -4.27 16.40
CA VAL A 117 13.08 -3.51 15.58
C VAL A 117 13.21 -2.07 16.06
N CYS A 118 12.10 -1.40 16.39
CA CYS A 118 12.11 0.00 16.82
C CYS A 118 12.52 0.22 18.27
N ASN A 119 12.41 -0.80 19.14
CA ASN A 119 12.84 -0.72 20.53
C ASN A 119 14.28 -1.23 20.76
N SER A 120 14.99 -1.66 19.71
CA SER A 120 16.36 -2.16 19.83
C SER A 120 17.38 -1.13 19.31
N PRO A 121 18.20 -0.50 20.19
CA PRO A 121 19.19 0.50 19.78
C PRO A 121 20.34 -0.06 18.90
N LEU A 122 20.32 -1.35 18.53
CA LEU A 122 21.44 -2.05 17.90
C LEU A 122 21.11 -2.78 16.59
N LYS A 123 19.88 -2.67 16.05
CA LYS A 123 19.47 -3.44 14.85
C LYS A 123 19.14 -2.63 13.59
N CYS A 124 19.22 -1.29 13.63
CA CYS A 124 19.01 -0.46 12.43
C CYS A 124 20.10 -0.59 11.34
N ASP A 125 21.30 -1.10 11.66
CA ASP A 125 22.44 -1.03 10.72
C ASP A 125 22.68 -2.30 9.87
N ARG A 126 21.96 -3.42 10.09
CA ARG A 126 22.30 -4.71 9.44
C ARG A 126 21.43 -5.13 8.27
N ALA A 127 20.23 -4.58 8.12
CA ALA A 127 19.47 -4.75 6.90
C ALA A 127 19.82 -3.55 6.00
N GLY A 128 20.34 -3.75 4.80
CA GLY A 128 20.57 -2.69 3.81
C GLY A 128 19.29 -1.97 3.32
N LEU A 129 18.26 -1.94 4.15
CA LEU A 129 17.12 -1.05 4.08
C LEU A 129 17.56 0.30 4.66
N HIS A 130 17.57 1.34 3.84
CA HIS A 130 17.67 2.73 4.29
C HIS A 130 16.46 3.09 5.16
N LEU A 131 16.44 2.62 6.41
CA LEU A 131 15.45 2.93 7.43
C LEU A 131 16.13 3.77 8.51
N CYS A 132 16.55 4.97 8.13
CA CYS A 132 16.81 6.11 9.01
C CYS A 132 17.29 7.30 8.16
N PRO A 133 16.45 8.30 7.85
CA PRO A 133 16.99 9.63 7.72
C PRO A 133 17.39 10.08 9.13
N LYS A 134 18.69 10.05 9.43
CA LYS A 134 19.23 10.85 10.52
C LYS A 134 18.85 12.31 10.27
N SER A 135 17.90 12.84 11.01
CA SER A 135 17.87 14.26 11.38
C SER A 135 17.88 14.28 12.91
N MET A 136 18.89 14.73 13.66
CA MET A 136 19.83 15.82 13.40
C MET A 136 19.20 16.97 12.61
N ALA A 137 18.17 17.57 13.20
CA ALA A 137 17.88 18.97 12.99
C ALA A 137 17.89 19.65 14.36
N HIS A 138 19.09 20.12 14.76
CA HIS A 138 19.19 21.29 15.60
C HIS A 138 18.48 22.43 14.86
N PHE A 139 17.30 22.83 15.33
CA PHE A 139 16.74 24.12 14.93
C PHE A 139 17.42 25.22 15.76
N SER A 140 18.58 25.67 15.27
CA SER A 140 19.07 27.02 15.54
C SER A 140 18.77 27.87 14.31
N GLY A 141 17.89 28.86 14.45
CA GLY A 141 17.61 29.79 13.36
C GLY A 141 16.68 30.91 13.77
N SER A 142 17.23 31.98 14.37
CA SER A 142 16.71 33.33 14.17
C SER A 142 17.64 34.08 13.20
N VAL A 143 17.03 34.56 12.12
CA VAL A 143 17.55 35.21 10.89
C VAL A 143 18.29 36.53 11.20
N PRO A 144 19.22 37.00 10.34
CA PRO A 144 20.19 38.03 10.69
C PRO A 144 19.61 39.45 10.63
N GLY A 145 20.04 40.27 11.59
CA GLY A 145 19.87 41.71 11.58
C GLY A 145 20.84 42.35 12.58
N ARG A 146 21.85 43.04 12.07
CA ARG A 146 22.70 44.00 12.81
C ARG A 146 22.94 45.20 11.89
N PRO A 147 23.34 46.38 12.39
CA PRO A 147 23.13 47.05 13.70
C PRO A 147 22.59 48.50 13.41
N PRO A 148 22.73 49.62 14.18
CA PRO A 148 23.67 49.98 15.27
C PRO A 148 23.04 50.61 16.55
N ALA A 149 23.62 50.33 17.72
CA ALA A 149 24.45 51.23 18.55
C ALA A 149 23.69 52.01 19.63
N HIS A 150 24.08 51.85 20.89
CA HIS A 150 24.79 52.87 21.66
C HIS A 150 24.80 52.58 23.17
N ARG A 151 26.00 52.75 23.74
CA ARG A 151 26.40 52.89 25.15
C ARG A 151 26.49 51.62 26.00
#